data_AF-D8TC09-F1
#
_entry.id   AF-D8TC09-F1
#
_cell.length_a   1.000
_cell.length_b   1.000
_cell.length_c   1.000
_cell.angle_alpha   90.00
_cell.angle_beta   90.00
_cell.angle_gamma   90.00
#
_symmetry.space_group_name_H-M   'P 1'
#
loop_
_entity.id
_entity.type
_entity.pdbx_description
1 polymer ?
#
loop_
_entity_poly.entity_id
_entity_poly.type
_entity_poly.pdbx_seq_one_letter_code
_entity_poly.pdbx_strand_id
1 'polypeptide(L)'
;MASWHSSALAVIYQILGWFAFTVWSISFYPQVLLNFRRKSVVGLNFDFLLLNFTKHSSYLIYNAAVFFSPVVQRQYHDKYGADEMIPVAPNDIAFSIHAVLLTGFTILQVFLYERGGQRVSKAGALVSLGAWLAGLICLIVAFPSGRWLWLVQVFNIIQLVMTAIKYIPQAWMNFRRKSTVGWSIGNILLDLSGGIANILQMAVQSIDQHSTENFSGNVGKLGLSLESIAFDILFVFQHYFLYYEADKVEEVAANTYEALENDPEQAKTSEEHPKNP
;
A
#
# COMPACT_ATOMS: atom_id res chain seq x y z
N MET A 1 16.05 -16.44 24.92
CA MET A 1 15.08 -16.11 23.85
C MET A 1 14.64 -14.70 24.12
N ALA A 2 14.81 -13.79 23.16
CA ALA A 2 14.33 -12.42 23.26
C ALA A 2 12.84 -12.42 23.63
N SER A 3 12.51 -11.77 24.74
CA SER A 3 11.16 -11.73 25.29
C SER A 3 10.88 -10.32 25.78
N TRP A 4 9.61 -9.93 25.73
CA TRP A 4 9.17 -8.65 26.26
C TRP A 4 9.59 -8.45 27.72
N HIS A 5 10.19 -7.30 28.01
CA HIS A 5 10.49 -6.88 29.38
C HIS A 5 9.25 -6.31 30.08
N SER A 6 8.38 -5.63 29.34
CA SER A 6 7.13 -5.04 29.81
C SER A 6 5.91 -5.64 29.12
N SER A 7 5.06 -6.31 29.90
CA SER A 7 3.77 -6.83 29.41
C SER A 7 2.86 -5.72 28.87
N ALA A 8 2.95 -4.50 29.42
CA ALA A 8 2.17 -3.37 28.95
C ALA A 8 2.63 -2.91 27.55
N LEU A 9 3.95 -2.82 27.32
CA LEU A 9 4.50 -2.48 26.00
C LEU A 9 4.19 -3.57 24.97
N ALA A 10 4.24 -4.85 25.38
CA ALA A 10 3.81 -5.96 24.54
C ALA A 10 2.36 -5.84 24.07
N VAL A 11 1.44 -5.46 24.97
CA VAL A 11 0.03 -5.24 24.62
C VAL A 11 -0.15 -4.06 23.68
N ILE A 12 0.52 -2.92 23.96
CA ILE A 12 0.48 -1.73 23.09
C ILE A 12 1.00 -2.06 21.70
N TYR A 13 2.11 -2.80 21.61
CA TYR A 13 2.66 -3.27 20.34
C TYR A 13 1.65 -4.07 19.53
N GLN A 14 0.93 -5.00 20.17
CA GLN A 14 -0.10 -5.80 19.49
C GLN A 14 -1.26 -4.93 19.04
N ILE A 15 -1.75 -4.02 19.88
CA ILE A 15 -2.85 -3.11 19.54
C ILE A 15 -2.49 -2.26 18.31
N LEU A 16 -1.30 -1.65 18.30
CA LEU A 16 -0.84 -0.82 17.19
C LEU A 16 -0.71 -1.63 15.90
N GLY A 17 -0.14 -2.84 15.99
CA GLY A 17 0.02 -3.72 14.84
C GLY A 17 -1.31 -4.16 14.22
N TRP A 18 -2.26 -4.58 15.06
CA TRP A 18 -3.58 -5.01 14.59
C TRP A 18 -4.44 -3.83 14.10
N PHE A 19 -4.28 -2.64 14.69
CA PHE A 19 -4.88 -1.42 14.18
C PHE A 19 -4.36 -1.09 12.77
N ALA A 20 -3.03 -1.08 12.58
CA ALA A 20 -2.41 -0.83 11.27
C ALA A 20 -2.89 -1.85 10.22
N PHE A 21 -2.90 -3.15 10.57
CA PHE A 21 -3.45 -4.21 9.72
C PHE A 21 -4.90 -3.93 9.32
N THR A 22 -5.76 -3.59 10.28
CA THR A 22 -7.20 -3.41 10.05
C THR A 22 -7.46 -2.26 9.09
N VAL A 23 -6.87 -1.10 9.38
CA VAL A 23 -7.05 0.12 8.59
C VAL A 23 -6.53 -0.06 7.17
N TRP A 24 -5.31 -0.62 7.02
CA TRP A 24 -4.78 -0.91 5.69
C TRP A 24 -5.56 -2.00 4.95
N SER A 25 -6.14 -2.99 5.64
CA SER A 25 -6.93 -4.03 4.97
C SER A 25 -8.24 -3.47 4.41
N ILE A 26 -8.92 -2.61 5.18
CA ILE A 26 -10.18 -1.97 4.75
C ILE A 26 -10.00 -1.19 3.44
N SER A 27 -8.84 -0.57 3.22
CA SER A 27 -8.58 0.25 2.02
C SER A 27 -8.57 -0.53 0.69
N PHE A 28 -8.43 -1.87 0.71
CA PHE A 28 -8.44 -2.70 -0.51
C PHE A 28 -9.85 -2.96 -1.06
N TYR A 29 -10.86 -3.00 -0.18
CA TYR A 29 -12.21 -3.44 -0.53
C TYR A 29 -12.99 -2.50 -1.47
N PRO A 30 -12.89 -1.16 -1.37
CA PRO A 30 -13.63 -0.27 -2.26
C PRO A 30 -13.44 -0.58 -3.74
N GLN A 31 -12.20 -0.84 -4.18
CA GLN A 31 -11.91 -1.16 -5.58
C GLN A 31 -12.52 -2.51 -5.99
N VAL A 32 -12.41 -3.52 -5.12
CA VAL A 32 -12.97 -4.86 -5.37
C VAL A 32 -14.49 -4.80 -5.55
N LEU A 33 -15.16 -4.05 -4.66
CA LEU A 33 -16.61 -3.86 -4.70
C LEU A 33 -17.04 -3.06 -5.93
N LEU A 34 -16.29 -2.03 -6.29
CA LEU A 34 -16.57 -1.21 -7.47
C LEU A 34 -16.51 -2.05 -8.76
N ASN A 35 -15.45 -2.84 -8.93
CA ASN A 35 -15.30 -3.77 -10.06
C ASN A 35 -16.47 -4.77 -10.10
N PHE A 36 -16.85 -5.31 -8.94
CA PHE A 36 -17.95 -6.27 -8.85
C PHE A 36 -19.30 -5.66 -9.23
N ARG A 37 -19.59 -4.42 -8.80
CA ARG A 37 -20.83 -3.71 -9.11
C ARG A 37 -20.91 -3.32 -10.57
N ARG A 38 -19.82 -2.79 -11.14
CA ARG A 38 -19.77 -2.33 -12.54
C ARG A 38 -19.62 -3.46 -13.55
N LYS A 39 -19.20 -4.66 -13.12
CA LYS A 39 -18.77 -5.75 -14.01
C LYS A 39 -17.75 -5.30 -15.06
N SER A 40 -16.94 -4.31 -14.68
CA SER A 40 -15.93 -3.67 -15.51
C SER A 40 -14.76 -3.25 -14.64
N VAL A 41 -13.56 -3.43 -15.17
CA VAL A 41 -12.31 -2.93 -14.58
C VAL A 41 -11.80 -1.68 -15.31
N VAL A 42 -12.62 -1.07 -16.18
CA VAL A 42 -12.25 0.13 -16.91
C VAL A 42 -12.02 1.29 -15.93
N GLY A 43 -10.82 1.87 -15.98
CA GLY A 43 -10.33 2.90 -15.06
C GLY A 43 -9.29 2.41 -14.04
N LEU A 44 -9.14 1.10 -13.82
CA LEU A 44 -8.09 0.53 -12.97
C LEU A 44 -6.79 0.34 -13.78
N ASN A 45 -5.72 1.03 -13.42
CA ASN A 45 -4.44 0.89 -14.11
C ASN A 45 -3.82 -0.51 -13.89
N PHE A 46 -3.53 -1.23 -14.98
CA PHE A 46 -3.01 -2.61 -14.90
C PHE A 46 -1.53 -2.67 -14.49
N ASP A 47 -0.74 -1.62 -14.74
CA ASP A 47 0.62 -1.52 -14.21
C ASP A 47 0.58 -1.36 -12.70
N PHE A 48 -0.30 -0.49 -12.18
CA PHE A 48 -0.49 -0.36 -10.73
C PHE A 48 -0.84 -1.71 -10.08
N LEU A 49 -1.72 -2.49 -10.72
CA LEU A 49 -2.10 -3.80 -10.22
C LEU A 49 -0.95 -4.81 -10.25
N LEU A 50 -0.19 -4.85 -11.36
CA LEU A 50 0.98 -5.73 -11.50
C LEU A 50 2.11 -5.38 -10.50
N LEU A 51 2.41 -4.09 -10.35
CA LEU A 51 3.44 -3.61 -9.43
C LEU A 51 3.03 -3.85 -7.97
N ASN A 52 1.76 -3.62 -7.60
CA ASN A 52 1.27 -3.96 -6.27
C ASN A 52 1.33 -5.46 -5.99
N PHE A 53 0.98 -6.31 -6.97
CA PHE A 53 1.06 -7.75 -6.78
C PHE A 53 2.50 -8.20 -6.56
N THR A 54 3.45 -7.65 -7.33
CA THR A 54 4.89 -7.90 -7.16
C THR A 54 5.39 -7.44 -5.79
N LYS A 55 5.00 -6.22 -5.38
CA LYS A 55 5.31 -5.61 -4.08
C LYS A 55 4.82 -6.46 -2.92
N HIS A 56 3.53 -6.79 -2.89
CA HIS A 56 2.93 -7.54 -1.79
C HIS A 56 3.43 -8.99 -1.73
N SER A 57 3.67 -9.62 -2.88
CA SER A 57 4.24 -10.98 -2.92
C SER A 57 5.67 -11.00 -2.37
N SER A 58 6.51 -10.03 -2.75
CA SER A 58 7.88 -9.91 -2.21
C SER A 58 7.88 -9.63 -0.71
N TYR A 59 6.96 -8.77 -0.24
CA TYR A 59 6.81 -8.50 1.19
C TYR A 59 6.34 -9.73 1.97
N LEU A 60 5.41 -10.52 1.41
CA LEU A 60 4.95 -11.78 1.99
C LEU A 60 6.07 -12.80 2.09
N ILE A 61 6.90 -12.96 1.04
CA ILE A 61 8.06 -13.86 1.07
C ILE A 61 8.99 -13.49 2.23
N TYR A 62 9.32 -12.19 2.36
CA TYR A 62 10.13 -11.69 3.45
C TYR A 62 9.52 -11.98 4.83
N ASN A 63 8.26 -11.55 5.06
CA ASN A 63 7.60 -11.70 6.35
C ASN A 63 7.45 -13.18 6.74
N ALA A 64 6.98 -14.02 5.82
CA ALA A 64 6.81 -15.44 6.07
C ALA A 64 8.15 -16.13 6.38
N ALA A 65 9.21 -15.82 5.61
CA ALA A 65 10.51 -16.45 5.83
C ALA A 65 11.15 -16.01 7.16
N VAL A 66 11.13 -14.71 7.49
CA VAL A 66 11.68 -14.20 8.75
C VAL A 66 10.88 -14.69 9.96
N PHE A 67 9.56 -14.81 9.84
CA PHE A 67 8.70 -15.23 10.94
C PHE A 67 8.67 -16.75 11.16
N PHE A 68 8.66 -17.56 10.10
CA PHE A 68 8.48 -19.01 10.24
C PHE A 68 9.76 -19.83 10.14
N SER A 69 10.82 -19.34 9.47
CA SER A 69 12.03 -20.16 9.23
C SER A 69 13.03 -20.05 10.39
N PRO A 70 13.30 -21.15 11.14
CA PRO A 70 14.29 -21.12 12.21
C PRO A 70 15.71 -20.83 11.69
N VAL A 71 15.98 -21.15 10.42
CA VAL A 71 17.28 -20.88 9.79
C VAL A 71 17.46 -19.38 9.56
N VAL A 72 16.42 -18.69 9.06
CA VAL A 72 16.46 -17.24 8.85
C VAL A 72 16.53 -16.51 10.19
N GLN A 73 15.76 -16.96 11.19
CA GLN A 73 15.81 -16.40 12.55
C GLN A 73 17.19 -16.56 13.18
N ARG A 74 17.82 -17.74 13.05
CA ARG A 74 19.20 -17.94 13.52
C ARG A 74 20.17 -16.96 12.87
N GLN A 75 20.13 -16.84 11.54
CA GLN A 75 20.99 -15.90 10.82
C GLN A 75 20.70 -14.44 11.18
N TYR A 76 19.46 -14.12 11.54
CA TYR A 76 19.09 -12.81 12.06
C TYR A 76 19.78 -12.55 13.39
N HIS A 77 19.69 -13.47 14.34
CA HIS A 77 20.37 -13.36 15.63
C HIS A 77 21.89 -13.34 15.51
N ASP A 78 22.47 -14.09 14.56
CA ASP A 78 23.91 -14.05 14.28
C ASP A 78 24.36 -12.66 13.79
N LYS A 79 23.48 -11.92 13.10
CA LYS A 79 23.76 -10.60 12.54
C LYS A 79 23.47 -9.46 13.52
N TYR A 80 22.35 -9.51 14.23
CA TYR A 80 21.81 -8.40 15.02
C TYR A 80 21.92 -8.62 16.54
N GLY A 81 22.13 -9.86 16.99
CA GLY A 81 22.26 -10.20 18.41
C GLY A 81 21.27 -11.29 18.85
N ALA A 82 21.71 -12.13 19.79
CA ALA A 82 20.90 -13.24 20.32
C ALA A 82 19.71 -12.78 21.17
N ASP A 83 19.81 -11.59 21.75
CA ASP A 83 18.77 -10.97 22.58
C ASP A 83 17.80 -10.09 21.77
N GLU A 84 18.03 -9.95 20.46
CA GLU A 84 17.14 -9.19 19.59
C GLU A 84 15.89 -9.98 19.21
N MET A 85 14.72 -9.37 19.35
CA MET A 85 13.47 -9.94 18.87
C MET A 85 13.42 -9.97 17.34
N ILE A 86 12.78 -11.01 16.79
CA ILE A 86 12.51 -11.09 15.36
C ILE A 86 11.64 -9.88 14.94
N PRO A 87 12.01 -9.13 13.90
CA PRO A 87 11.45 -7.80 13.63
C PRO A 87 10.17 -7.87 12.79
N VAL A 88 9.54 -9.06 12.71
CA VAL A 88 8.30 -9.31 11.97
C VAL A 88 7.25 -9.81 12.96
N ALA A 89 6.11 -9.13 12.98
CA ALA A 89 4.98 -9.43 13.85
C ALA A 89 3.93 -10.30 13.15
N PRO A 90 3.03 -10.96 13.89
CA PRO A 90 1.90 -11.70 13.30
C PRO A 90 1.01 -10.84 12.39
N ASN A 91 0.78 -9.57 12.75
CA ASN A 91 -0.01 -8.64 11.95
C ASN A 91 0.66 -8.29 10.60
N ASP A 92 1.99 -8.32 10.52
CA ASP A 92 2.72 -8.08 9.26
C ASP A 92 2.48 -9.21 8.24
N ILE A 93 2.46 -10.46 8.73
CA ILE A 93 2.09 -11.63 7.92
C ILE A 93 0.64 -11.53 7.51
N ALA A 94 -0.27 -11.29 8.46
CA ALA A 94 -1.70 -11.18 8.17
C ALA A 94 -1.96 -10.12 7.08
N PHE A 95 -1.33 -8.95 7.19
CA PHE A 95 -1.42 -7.88 6.21
C PHE A 95 -0.89 -8.30 4.83
N SER A 96 0.31 -8.88 4.78
CA SER A 96 0.94 -9.26 3.51
C SER A 96 0.19 -10.39 2.79
N ILE A 97 -0.34 -11.38 3.53
CA ILE A 97 -1.25 -12.40 2.98
C ILE A 97 -2.51 -11.74 2.42
N HIS A 98 -3.19 -10.91 3.23
CA HIS A 98 -4.42 -10.23 2.85
C HIS A 98 -4.23 -9.41 1.56
N ALA A 99 -3.17 -8.62 1.49
CA ALA A 99 -2.89 -7.77 0.35
C ALA A 99 -2.59 -8.58 -0.93
N VAL A 100 -1.84 -9.69 -0.84
CA VAL A 100 -1.63 -10.59 -1.99
C VAL A 100 -2.94 -11.19 -2.48
N LEU A 101 -3.78 -11.69 -1.55
CA LEU A 101 -5.06 -12.30 -1.90
C LEU A 101 -6.02 -11.29 -2.55
N LEU A 102 -6.18 -10.09 -1.99
CA LEU A 102 -7.10 -9.08 -2.52
C LEU A 102 -6.59 -8.49 -3.85
N THR A 103 -5.28 -8.32 -4.00
CA THR A 103 -4.69 -7.92 -5.28
C THR A 103 -4.86 -9.03 -6.33
N GLY A 104 -4.62 -10.30 -5.96
CA GLY A 104 -4.85 -11.46 -6.81
C GLY A 104 -6.32 -11.61 -7.21
N PHE A 105 -7.25 -11.35 -6.29
CA PHE A 105 -8.68 -11.32 -6.59
C PHE A 105 -9.04 -10.20 -7.57
N THR A 106 -8.42 -9.02 -7.42
CA THR A 106 -8.59 -7.92 -8.37
C THR A 106 -8.01 -8.27 -9.76
N ILE A 107 -6.88 -8.99 -9.82
CA ILE A 107 -6.33 -9.53 -11.07
C ILE A 107 -7.31 -10.53 -11.70
N LEU A 108 -7.93 -11.40 -10.90
CA LEU A 108 -8.97 -12.30 -11.39
C LEU A 108 -10.15 -11.50 -12.00
N GLN A 109 -10.58 -10.42 -11.35
CA GLN A 109 -11.60 -9.53 -11.93
C GLN A 109 -11.19 -8.95 -13.29
N VAL A 110 -9.89 -8.65 -13.51
CA VAL A 110 -9.39 -8.18 -14.82
C VAL A 110 -9.55 -9.24 -15.91
N PHE A 111 -9.47 -10.52 -15.58
CA PHE A 111 -9.70 -11.61 -16.53
C PHE A 111 -11.19 -11.91 -16.77
N LEU A 112 -12.06 -11.58 -15.81
CA LEU A 112 -13.48 -11.91 -15.85
C LEU A 112 -14.37 -10.78 -16.38
N TYR A 113 -13.97 -9.52 -16.19
CA TYR A 113 -14.80 -8.34 -16.46
C TYR A 113 -14.33 -7.53 -17.67
N GLU A 114 -15.20 -6.65 -18.15
CA GLU A 114 -14.91 -5.76 -19.28
C GLU A 114 -13.71 -4.87 -18.96
N ARG A 115 -12.68 -4.95 -19.80
CA ARG A 115 -11.40 -4.23 -19.62
C ARG A 115 -11.12 -3.19 -20.71
N GLY A 116 -11.96 -3.12 -21.75
CA GLY A 116 -11.72 -2.29 -22.91
C GLY A 116 -10.34 -2.54 -23.54
N GLY A 117 -9.66 -1.46 -23.93
CA GLY A 117 -8.33 -1.49 -24.52
C GLY A 117 -7.16 -1.54 -23.53
N GLN A 118 -7.41 -1.60 -22.21
CA GLN A 118 -6.36 -1.50 -21.20
C GLN A 118 -5.43 -2.71 -21.21
N ARG A 119 -4.13 -2.45 -21.11
CA ARG A 119 -3.07 -3.46 -21.08
C ARG A 119 -1.98 -3.03 -20.10
N VAL A 120 -1.25 -4.01 -19.59
CA VAL A 120 0.02 -3.76 -18.90
C VAL A 120 0.98 -3.12 -19.91
N SER A 121 1.61 -2.02 -19.53
CA SER A 121 2.61 -1.36 -20.35
C SER A 121 3.89 -2.19 -20.40
N LYS A 122 4.67 -2.01 -21.48
CA LYS A 122 5.98 -2.66 -21.59
C LYS A 122 6.90 -2.27 -20.43
N ALA A 123 6.82 -1.02 -19.97
CA ALA A 123 7.61 -0.54 -18.84
C ALA A 123 7.22 -1.25 -17.53
N GLY A 124 5.92 -1.30 -17.20
CA GLY A 124 5.42 -2.01 -16.01
C GLY A 124 5.78 -3.50 -16.02
N ALA A 125 5.63 -4.14 -17.18
CA ALA A 125 6.03 -5.53 -17.37
C ALA A 125 7.55 -5.74 -17.19
N LEU A 126 8.39 -4.88 -17.76
CA LEU A 126 9.86 -4.96 -17.62
C LEU A 126 10.32 -4.72 -16.18
N VAL A 127 9.71 -3.77 -15.47
CA VAL A 127 10.02 -3.50 -14.06
C VAL A 127 9.66 -4.70 -13.19
N SER A 128 8.46 -5.27 -13.36
CA SER A 128 8.03 -6.47 -12.62
C SER A 128 8.91 -7.68 -12.96
N LEU A 129 9.17 -7.92 -14.25
CA LEU A 129 10.05 -9.00 -14.70
C LEU A 129 11.47 -8.85 -14.14
N GLY A 130 12.03 -7.64 -14.20
CA GLY A 130 13.36 -7.33 -13.67
C GLY A 130 13.46 -7.62 -12.17
N ALA A 131 12.44 -7.29 -11.39
CA ALA A 131 12.40 -7.60 -9.96
C ALA A 131 12.37 -9.11 -9.67
N TRP A 132 11.54 -9.86 -10.39
CA TRP A 132 11.48 -11.32 -10.23
C TRP A 132 12.76 -12.02 -10.71
N LEU A 133 13.38 -11.54 -11.80
CA LEU A 133 14.68 -12.02 -12.27
C LEU A 133 15.78 -11.72 -11.25
N ALA A 134 15.80 -10.52 -10.65
CA ALA A 134 16.74 -10.19 -9.58
C ALA A 134 16.56 -11.14 -8.38
N GLY A 135 15.32 -11.39 -7.96
CA GLY A 135 15.01 -12.37 -6.91
C GLY A 135 15.51 -13.79 -7.25
N LEU A 136 15.32 -14.24 -8.49
CA LEU A 136 15.79 -15.54 -8.96
C LEU A 136 17.33 -15.63 -8.98
N ILE A 137 18.02 -14.61 -9.47
CA ILE A 137 19.49 -14.55 -9.46
C ILE A 137 20.00 -14.59 -8.02
N CYS A 138 19.42 -13.80 -7.12
CA CYS A 138 19.76 -13.82 -5.72
C CYS A 138 19.50 -15.18 -5.06
N LEU A 139 18.43 -15.87 -5.43
CA LEU A 139 18.16 -17.23 -4.96
C LEU A 139 19.28 -18.19 -5.39
N ILE A 140 19.69 -18.16 -6.67
CA ILE A 140 20.77 -19.00 -7.20
C ILE A 140 22.09 -18.73 -6.45
N VAL A 141 22.39 -17.45 -6.15
CA VAL A 141 23.59 -17.05 -5.40
C VAL A 141 23.53 -17.47 -3.92
N ALA A 142 22.36 -17.35 -3.29
CA ALA A 142 22.17 -17.65 -1.88
C ALA A 142 22.15 -19.17 -1.60
N PHE A 143 21.66 -19.97 -2.54
CA PHE A 143 21.45 -21.41 -2.37
C PHE A 143 22.71 -22.19 -1.94
N PRO A 144 23.87 -22.10 -2.63
CA PRO A 144 25.06 -22.88 -2.26
C PRO A 144 25.72 -22.41 -0.96
N SER A 145 25.55 -21.13 -0.61
CA SER A 145 26.16 -20.52 0.58
C SER A 145 25.22 -20.49 1.80
N GLY A 146 23.97 -20.93 1.63
CA GLY A 146 22.95 -20.89 2.67
C GLY A 146 22.61 -19.49 3.15
N ARG A 147 22.82 -18.43 2.36
CA ARG A 147 22.63 -17.02 2.77
C ARG A 147 21.15 -16.59 2.74
N TRP A 148 20.31 -17.27 3.50
CA TRP A 148 18.86 -17.13 3.48
C TRP A 148 18.38 -15.77 3.99
N LEU A 149 18.94 -15.23 5.08
CA LEU A 149 18.59 -13.90 5.58
C LEU A 149 18.89 -12.82 4.53
N TRP A 150 20.04 -12.90 3.87
CA TRP A 150 20.39 -11.97 2.80
C TRP A 150 19.40 -12.05 1.63
N LEU A 151 19.01 -13.26 1.22
CA LEU A 151 18.02 -13.46 0.16
C LEU A 151 16.67 -12.83 0.51
N VAL A 152 16.15 -13.05 1.73
CA VAL A 152 14.85 -12.49 2.12
C VAL A 152 14.93 -10.97 2.26
N GLN A 153 16.08 -10.42 2.68
CA GLN A 153 16.33 -8.97 2.67
C GLN A 153 16.30 -8.39 1.25
N VAL A 154 16.70 -9.13 0.21
CA VAL A 154 16.52 -8.71 -1.19
C VAL A 154 15.03 -8.55 -1.53
N PHE A 155 14.16 -9.48 -1.14
CA PHE A 155 12.71 -9.34 -1.35
C PHE A 155 12.11 -8.15 -0.58
N ASN A 156 12.65 -7.83 0.60
CA ASN A 156 12.29 -6.65 1.38
C ASN A 156 12.73 -5.33 0.71
N ILE A 157 13.84 -5.35 -0.04
CA ILE A 157 14.27 -4.21 -0.88
C ILE A 157 13.39 -4.10 -2.12
N ILE A 158 13.07 -5.21 -2.80
CA ILE A 158 12.20 -5.22 -3.99
C ILE A 158 10.85 -4.57 -3.65
N GLN A 159 10.21 -4.96 -2.54
CA GLN A 159 8.92 -4.38 -2.16
C GLN A 159 9.01 -2.88 -1.86
N LEU A 160 10.14 -2.41 -1.32
CA LEU A 160 10.37 -1.00 -1.02
C LEU A 160 10.49 -0.20 -2.33
N VAL A 161 11.32 -0.65 -3.27
CA VAL A 161 11.47 -0.03 -4.59
C VAL A 161 10.12 0.04 -5.33
N MET A 162 9.33 -1.03 -5.28
CA MET A 162 8.00 -1.05 -5.91
C MET A 162 7.04 -0.05 -5.26
N THR A 163 7.14 0.17 -3.95
CA THR A 163 6.32 1.14 -3.20
C THR A 163 6.67 2.57 -3.62
N ALA A 164 7.96 2.91 -3.70
CA ALA A 164 8.40 4.23 -4.13
C ALA A 164 7.91 4.59 -5.55
N ILE A 165 7.94 3.62 -6.47
CA ILE A 165 7.53 3.84 -7.86
C ILE A 165 6.02 4.09 -7.99
N LYS A 166 5.18 3.43 -7.18
CA LYS A 166 3.72 3.39 -7.41
C LYS A 166 3.00 4.72 -7.15
N TYR A 167 3.49 5.55 -6.22
CA TYR A 167 2.79 6.78 -5.81
C TYR A 167 3.09 7.99 -6.72
N ILE A 168 4.23 7.97 -7.43
CA ILE A 168 4.67 9.06 -8.31
C ILE A 168 3.64 9.41 -9.40
N PRO A 169 3.06 8.43 -10.14
CA PRO A 169 2.09 8.74 -11.19
C PRO A 169 0.85 9.47 -10.66
N GLN A 170 0.36 9.11 -9.47
CA GLN A 170 -0.83 9.74 -8.89
C GLN A 170 -0.54 11.17 -8.44
N ALA A 171 0.58 11.40 -7.75
CA ALA A 171 1.00 12.75 -7.33
C ALA A 171 1.17 13.69 -8.52
N TRP A 172 1.75 13.18 -9.61
CA TRP A 172 1.89 13.91 -10.87
C TRP A 172 0.56 14.21 -11.56
N MET A 173 -0.36 13.24 -11.57
CA MET A 173 -1.69 13.42 -12.16
C MET A 173 -2.47 14.53 -11.45
N ASN A 174 -2.47 14.54 -10.11
CA ASN A 174 -3.10 15.60 -9.31
C ASN A 174 -2.46 16.96 -9.62
N PHE A 175 -1.12 17.01 -9.69
CA PHE A 175 -0.40 18.23 -10.01
C PHE A 175 -0.73 18.78 -11.41
N ARG A 176 -0.90 17.89 -12.40
CA ARG A 176 -1.23 18.27 -13.77
C ARG A 176 -2.69 18.72 -13.91
N ARG A 177 -3.61 18.04 -13.23
CA ARG A 177 -5.05 18.38 -13.23
C ARG A 177 -5.37 19.62 -12.40
N LYS A 178 -4.53 19.94 -11.41
CA LYS A 178 -4.85 20.94 -10.37
C LYS A 178 -6.15 20.62 -9.62
N SER A 179 -6.45 19.33 -9.50
CA SER A 179 -7.65 18.78 -8.89
C SER A 179 -7.35 17.39 -8.35
N THR A 180 -7.98 17.03 -7.25
CA THR A 180 -7.93 15.67 -6.67
C THR A 180 -9.28 14.97 -6.73
N VAL A 181 -10.28 15.57 -7.39
CA VAL A 181 -11.58 14.93 -7.63
C VAL A 181 -11.40 13.58 -8.35
N GLY A 182 -12.02 12.54 -7.78
CA GLY A 182 -11.90 11.15 -8.23
C GLY A 182 -10.83 10.34 -7.51
N TRP A 183 -10.11 10.91 -6.54
CA TRP A 183 -9.18 10.21 -5.65
C TRP A 183 -9.73 10.18 -4.22
N SER A 184 -9.89 8.99 -3.63
CA SER A 184 -10.49 8.86 -2.30
C SER A 184 -9.53 9.36 -1.21
N ILE A 185 -9.73 10.60 -0.75
CA ILE A 185 -8.95 11.17 0.36
C ILE A 185 -9.14 10.36 1.66
N GLY A 186 -10.30 9.74 1.85
CA GLY A 186 -10.55 8.84 2.98
C GLY A 186 -9.58 7.66 3.01
N ASN A 187 -9.28 7.05 1.85
CA ASN A 187 -8.28 5.97 1.78
C ASN A 187 -6.88 6.47 2.17
N ILE A 188 -6.52 7.70 1.80
CA ILE A 188 -5.23 8.32 2.15
C ILE A 188 -5.13 8.58 3.65
N LEU A 189 -6.20 9.07 4.29
CA LEU A 189 -6.22 9.28 5.74
C LEU A 189 -6.12 7.96 6.52
N LEU A 190 -6.73 6.90 5.99
CA LEU A 190 -6.56 5.54 6.51
C LEU A 190 -5.13 5.02 6.30
N ASP A 191 -4.55 5.18 5.10
CA ASP A 191 -3.15 4.79 4.81
C ASP A 191 -2.16 5.49 5.76
N LEU A 192 -2.35 6.80 5.96
CA LEU A 192 -1.57 7.62 6.89
C LEU A 192 -1.67 7.10 8.33
N SER A 193 -2.89 6.77 8.79
CA SER A 193 -3.12 6.23 10.13
C SER A 193 -2.44 4.88 10.32
N GLY A 194 -2.49 4.02 9.29
CA GLY A 194 -1.79 2.74 9.25
C GLY A 194 -0.27 2.92 9.31
N GLY A 195 0.29 3.82 8.51
CA GLY A 195 1.73 4.13 8.50
C GLY A 195 2.23 4.63 9.85
N ILE A 196 1.50 5.56 10.49
CA ILE A 196 1.85 6.09 11.82
C ILE A 196 1.82 4.97 12.86
N ALA A 197 0.72 4.21 12.93
CA ALA A 197 0.60 3.11 13.89
C ALA A 197 1.69 2.05 13.71
N ASN A 198 2.10 1.79 12.46
CA ASN A 198 3.15 0.83 12.14
C ASN A 198 4.55 1.30 12.61
N ILE A 199 4.87 2.60 12.49
CA ILE A 199 6.11 3.17 13.07
C ILE A 199 6.05 3.15 14.60
N LEU A 200 4.90 3.51 15.19
CA LEU A 200 4.72 3.47 16.64
C LEU A 200 4.88 2.03 17.18
N GLN A 201 4.39 1.02 16.45
CA GLN A 201 4.60 -0.38 16.80
C GLN A 201 6.11 -0.70 16.89
N MET A 202 6.91 -0.32 15.90
CA MET A 202 8.36 -0.53 15.92
C MET A 202 9.06 0.27 17.03
N ALA A 203 8.61 1.50 17.29
CA ALA A 203 9.13 2.32 18.38
C ALA A 203 8.89 1.68 19.75
N VAL A 204 7.69 1.12 19.99
CA VAL A 204 7.36 0.43 21.24
C VAL A 204 8.26 -0.79 21.48
N GLN A 205 8.51 -1.59 20.43
CA GLN A 205 9.45 -2.70 20.52
C GLN A 205 10.88 -2.20 20.84
N SER A 206 11.30 -1.11 20.20
CA SER A 206 12.64 -0.54 20.44
C SER A 206 12.81 -0.02 21.87
N ILE A 207 11.76 0.58 22.43
CA ILE A 207 11.73 1.06 23.81
C ILE A 207 11.86 -0.10 24.79
N ASP A 208 11.11 -1.19 24.55
CA ASP A 208 11.16 -2.38 25.41
C ASP A 208 12.54 -3.05 25.38
N GLN A 209 13.13 -3.21 24.19
CA GLN A 209 14.42 -3.87 24.01
C GLN A 209 15.64 -2.99 24.31
N HIS A 210 15.45 -1.70 24.57
CA HIS A 210 16.54 -0.72 24.62
C HIS A 210 17.47 -0.77 23.40
N SER A 211 16.92 -1.11 22.22
CA SER A 211 17.65 -1.37 20.99
C SER A 211 16.85 -0.88 19.78
N THR A 212 17.54 -0.35 18.78
CA THR A 212 16.94 0.08 17.52
C THR A 212 17.08 -0.94 16.40
N GLU A 213 17.60 -2.14 16.69
CA GLU A 213 17.90 -3.13 15.67
C GLU A 213 16.66 -3.63 14.93
N ASN A 214 15.46 -3.55 15.51
CA ASN A 214 14.24 -3.89 14.76
C ASN A 214 13.98 -2.95 13.56
N PHE A 215 14.44 -1.69 13.61
CA PHE A 215 14.34 -0.75 12.48
C PHE A 215 15.27 -1.16 11.34
N SER A 216 16.51 -1.55 11.67
CA SER A 216 17.51 -2.07 10.72
C SER A 216 17.20 -3.51 10.27
N GLY A 217 16.51 -4.26 11.12
CA GLY A 217 16.11 -5.64 10.92
C GLY A 217 14.94 -5.75 9.95
N ASN A 218 14.05 -4.76 9.95
CA ASN A 218 12.91 -4.67 9.04
C ASN A 218 12.81 -3.29 8.37
N VAL A 219 13.84 -2.95 7.60
CA VAL A 219 13.93 -1.69 6.84
C VAL A 219 12.73 -1.50 5.91
N GLY A 220 12.20 -2.57 5.32
CA GLY A 220 11.04 -2.50 4.44
C GLY A 220 9.75 -2.11 5.16
N LYS A 221 9.56 -2.51 6.43
CA LYS A 221 8.43 -2.06 7.25
C LYS A 221 8.55 -0.58 7.60
N LEU A 222 9.74 -0.14 8.01
CA LEU A 222 10.02 1.27 8.26
C LEU A 222 9.83 2.11 7.00
N GLY A 223 10.44 1.70 5.89
CA GLY A 223 10.39 2.37 4.60
C GLY A 223 8.98 2.43 4.02
N LEU A 224 8.21 1.34 4.10
CA LEU A 224 6.80 1.33 3.71
C LEU A 224 6.00 2.41 4.45
N SER A 225 6.17 2.51 5.78
CA SER A 225 5.46 3.50 6.58
C SER A 225 5.91 4.93 6.27
N LEU A 226 7.21 5.17 6.14
CA LEU A 226 7.75 6.49 5.85
C LEU A 226 7.33 6.99 4.46
N GLU A 227 7.38 6.12 3.45
CA GLU A 227 6.93 6.44 2.09
C GLU A 227 5.42 6.72 2.07
N SER A 228 4.60 5.87 2.71
CA SER A 228 3.15 6.10 2.86
C SER A 228 2.90 7.47 3.49
N ILE A 229 3.44 7.73 4.68
CA ILE A 229 3.25 9.01 5.38
C ILE A 229 3.68 10.20 4.52
N ALA A 230 4.83 10.12 3.83
CA ALA A 230 5.32 11.21 3.00
C ALA A 230 4.38 11.52 1.82
N PHE A 231 3.91 10.49 1.10
CA PHE A 231 2.96 10.67 0.00
C PHE A 231 1.56 11.05 0.49
N ASP A 232 1.13 10.52 1.62
CA ASP A 232 -0.17 10.84 2.20
C ASP A 232 -0.23 12.30 2.65
N ILE A 233 0.83 12.82 3.28
CA ILE A 233 0.96 14.25 3.57
C ILE A 233 0.92 15.07 2.28
N LEU A 234 1.60 14.64 1.22
CA LEU A 234 1.55 15.30 -0.08
C LEU A 234 0.12 15.32 -0.65
N PHE A 235 -0.62 14.22 -0.58
CA PHE A 235 -1.99 14.13 -1.08
C PHE A 235 -2.97 14.94 -0.24
N VAL A 236 -2.84 14.92 1.09
CA VAL A 236 -3.60 15.78 2.02
C VAL A 236 -3.34 17.25 1.71
N PHE A 237 -2.08 17.61 1.46
CA PHE A 237 -1.72 18.98 1.07
C PHE A 237 -2.31 19.36 -0.30
N GLN A 238 -2.24 18.47 -1.28
CA GLN A 238 -2.88 18.68 -2.59
C GLN A 238 -4.39 18.90 -2.45
N HIS A 239 -5.09 18.05 -1.70
CA HIS A 239 -6.55 18.07 -1.59
C HIS A 239 -7.07 19.25 -0.75
N TYR A 240 -6.58 19.41 0.49
CA TYR A 240 -7.14 20.38 1.43
C TYR A 240 -6.55 21.79 1.32
N PHE A 241 -5.40 21.95 0.67
CA PHE A 241 -4.72 23.25 0.60
C PHE A 241 -4.54 23.75 -0.83
N LEU A 242 -3.98 22.94 -1.74
CA LEU A 242 -3.67 23.42 -3.09
C LEU A 242 -4.89 23.48 -4.01
N TYR A 243 -5.74 22.45 -3.96
CA TYR A 243 -6.82 22.25 -4.93
C TYR A 243 -8.22 22.32 -4.32
N TYR A 244 -8.34 22.66 -3.04
CA TYR A 244 -9.61 22.71 -2.31
C TYR A 244 -10.70 23.52 -3.02
N GLU A 245 -10.40 24.73 -3.48
CA GLU A 245 -11.40 25.57 -4.17
C GLU A 245 -11.73 25.04 -5.57
N ALA A 246 -10.75 24.50 -6.29
CA ALA A 246 -10.97 23.88 -7.59
C ALA A 246 -11.84 22.61 -7.47
N ASP A 247 -11.54 21.78 -6.47
CA ASP A 247 -12.27 20.55 -6.18
C ASP A 247 -13.71 20.85 -5.77
N LYS A 248 -13.96 21.90 -4.96
CA LYS A 248 -15.32 22.33 -4.63
C LYS A 248 -16.15 22.70 -5.85
N VAL A 249 -15.57 23.49 -6.77
CA VAL A 249 -16.27 23.91 -7.99
C VAL A 249 -16.57 22.70 -8.86
N GLU A 250 -15.60 21.80 -9.01
CA GLU A 250 -15.73 20.58 -9.81
C GLU A 250 -16.73 19.58 -9.20
N GLU A 251 -16.77 19.42 -7.88
CA GLU A 251 -17.76 18.59 -7.17
C GLU A 251 -19.19 19.15 -7.31
N VAL A 252 -19.38 20.46 -7.15
CA VAL A 252 -20.70 21.09 -7.35
C VAL A 252 -21.16 20.91 -8.79
N ALA A 253 -20.28 21.11 -9.77
CA ALA A 253 -20.61 20.87 -11.17
C ALA A 253 -20.99 19.39 -11.39
N ALA A 254 -20.18 18.45 -10.91
CA ALA A 254 -20.45 17.01 -11.04
C ALA A 254 -21.79 16.60 -10.43
N ASN A 255 -22.09 17.05 -9.21
CA ASN A 255 -23.36 16.77 -8.54
C ASN A 255 -24.56 17.40 -9.27
N THR A 256 -24.37 18.57 -9.88
CA THR A 256 -25.41 19.23 -10.68
C THR A 256 -25.71 18.44 -11.95
N TYR A 257 -24.68 17.99 -12.67
CA TYR A 257 -24.87 17.14 -13.85
C TYR A 257 -25.53 15.81 -13.50
N GLU A 258 -25.11 15.17 -12.42
CA GLU A 258 -25.68 13.89 -11.96
C GLU A 258 -27.15 14.06 -11.53
N ALA A 259 -27.51 15.19 -10.91
CA ALA A 259 -28.92 15.51 -10.60
C ALA A 259 -29.77 15.70 -11.87
N LEU A 260 -29.25 16.40 -12.88
CA LEU A 260 -29.95 16.64 -14.15
C LEU A 260 -30.08 15.37 -15.00
N GLU A 261 -29.12 14.45 -14.93
CA GLU A 261 -29.16 13.16 -15.62
C GLU A 261 -30.16 12.20 -14.96
N ASN A 262 -30.29 12.25 -13.62
CA ASN A 262 -31.21 11.41 -12.87
C ASN A 262 -32.66 11.96 -12.78
N ASP A 263 -32.86 13.25 -13.04
CA ASP A 263 -34.18 13.90 -13.11
C ASP A 263 -34.26 14.95 -14.25
N PRO A 264 -34.66 14.53 -15.47
CA PRO A 264 -34.72 15.39 -16.65
C PRO A 264 -35.72 16.55 -16.55
N GLU A 265 -36.66 16.53 -15.58
CA GLU A 265 -37.59 17.64 -15.38
C GLU A 265 -36.92 18.89 -14.79
N GLN A 266 -35.85 18.74 -14.00
CA GLN A 266 -35.12 19.88 -13.44
C GLN A 266 -34.35 20.69 -14.50
N ALA A 267 -33.91 20.05 -15.59
CA ALA A 267 -33.23 20.71 -16.71
C ALA A 267 -34.14 21.72 -17.44
N LYS A 268 -35.45 21.42 -17.52
CA LYS A 268 -36.43 22.29 -18.18
C LYS A 268 -36.70 23.57 -17.40
N THR A 269 -36.66 23.53 -16.07
CA THR A 269 -36.85 24.73 -15.23
C THR A 269 -35.67 25.70 -15.25
N SER A 270 -34.45 25.25 -15.56
CA SER A 270 -33.27 26.12 -15.66
C SER A 270 -33.16 26.92 -16.95
N GLU A 271 -33.82 26.49 -18.04
CA GLU A 271 -33.81 27.21 -19.32
C GLU A 271 -34.87 28.34 -19.38
N GLU A 272 -35.90 28.34 -18.53
CA GLU A 272 -36.99 29.32 -18.56
C GLU A 272 -36.67 30.68 -17.91
N HIS A 273 -35.51 30.84 -17.28
CA HIS A 273 -35.08 32.14 -16.74
C HIS A 273 -33.72 32.60 -17.25
N PRO A 274 -33.65 33.15 -18.49
CA PRO A 274 -32.57 34.04 -18.83
C PRO A 274 -32.75 35.33 -18.02
N LYS A 275 -31.92 35.51 -17.00
CA LYS A 275 -31.72 36.83 -16.37
C LYS A 275 -31.14 37.77 -17.43
N ASN A 276 -32.01 38.57 -18.03
CA ASN A 276 -31.63 39.77 -18.77
C ASN A 276 -31.54 40.97 -17.80
N PRO A 277 -30.76 42.00 -18.16
CA PRO A 277 -29.65 42.56 -17.38
C PRO A 277 -30.02 43.30 -16.09
#